data_AF-A0A240UFK5-F1
#
_entry.id   AF-A0A240UFK5-F1
#
_cell.length_a   1.000
_cell.length_b   1.000
_cell.length_c   1.000
_cell.angle_alpha   90.00
_cell.angle_beta   90.00
_cell.angle_gamma   90.00
#
_symmetry.space_group_name_H-M   'P 1'
#
loop_
_entity.id
_entity.type
_entity.pdbx_description
1 polymer ?
#
loop_
_entity_poly.entity_id
_entity_poly.type
_entity_poly.pdbx_seq_one_letter_code
_entity_poly.pdbx_strand_id
1 'polypeptide(L)'
;MTTDTIATLIPATAHVQAARVQRAKAITATQICEDLLLTPALPDTGLTLAERVGVAQAVARVSGLPALAAHYAARAQHPAAPAETARWQAIAHFTQLLATNPAAADRQALQALQQAGLPTGDVVLLAQLIGFAAYQARVLAGVGALAALGAAGGAPAQAASPAAPEAPFVHPANLPAPGEPLRLNGYTSETLGWSAWLPVLDPATATPEQNAVLDASHPKARSSDFYLLLAHQPRVLAERSEAFNAIMYAPGGLPRAEREIATTVVSRINGCVYCASVHAQRFEQLAKRNDVIAQIFTDPDTAGTNARERAIAHASAVLTRAPGAVGAADLAPLRAAGLSDLEILDTVHAAALFAWANRLMLNLGEAVHP
;
A
#
# COMPACT_ATOMS: atom_id res chain seq x y z
N MET A 1 -24.50 6.16 -8.82
CA MET A 1 -23.72 5.11 -8.14
C MET A 1 -22.34 5.12 -8.77
N THR A 2 -21.30 5.36 -7.97
CA THR A 2 -19.91 5.26 -8.41
C THR A 2 -19.63 3.81 -8.80
N THR A 3 -19.10 3.58 -10.00
CA THR A 3 -18.78 2.24 -10.52
C THR A 3 -17.68 1.62 -9.67
N ASP A 4 -17.83 0.42 -9.13
CA ASP A 4 -16.74 -0.27 -8.42
C ASP A 4 -15.81 -0.97 -9.43
N THR A 5 -14.68 -0.34 -9.78
CA THR A 5 -13.70 -0.87 -10.76
C THR A 5 -13.25 -2.30 -10.45
N ILE A 6 -13.07 -2.65 -9.17
CA ILE A 6 -12.62 -4.01 -8.81
C ILE A 6 -13.74 -5.03 -9.10
N ALA A 7 -15.01 -4.68 -8.89
CA ALA A 7 -16.14 -5.54 -9.23
C ALA A 7 -16.37 -5.67 -10.73
N THR A 8 -16.04 -4.65 -11.53
CA THR A 8 -16.20 -4.74 -13.00
C THR A 8 -15.13 -5.61 -13.66
N LEU A 9 -13.92 -5.64 -13.09
CA LEU A 9 -12.78 -6.37 -13.65
C LEU A 9 -12.66 -7.81 -13.18
N ILE A 10 -13.36 -8.21 -12.11
CA ILE A 10 -13.31 -9.57 -11.54
C ILE A 10 -14.68 -10.22 -11.65
N PRO A 11 -14.76 -11.50 -12.07
CA PRO A 11 -16.02 -12.25 -12.05
C PRO A 11 -16.71 -12.21 -10.68
N ALA A 12 -18.01 -11.95 -10.70
CA ALA A 12 -18.84 -11.92 -9.51
C ALA A 12 -18.99 -13.32 -8.88
N THR A 13 -18.34 -13.54 -7.73
CA THR A 13 -18.61 -14.70 -6.86
C THR A 13 -19.31 -14.23 -5.58
N ALA A 14 -20.36 -14.94 -5.14
CA ALA A 14 -21.20 -14.52 -4.03
C ALA A 14 -20.43 -14.32 -2.70
N HIS A 15 -19.43 -15.18 -2.42
CA HIS A 15 -18.64 -15.11 -1.18
C HIS A 15 -17.72 -13.88 -1.16
N VAL A 16 -17.05 -13.58 -2.28
CA VAL A 16 -16.27 -12.33 -2.43
C VAL A 16 -17.17 -11.11 -2.31
N GLN A 17 -18.35 -11.11 -2.94
CA GLN A 17 -19.28 -9.99 -2.83
C GLN A 17 -19.70 -9.77 -1.37
N ALA A 18 -20.04 -10.84 -0.65
CA ALA A 18 -20.41 -10.79 0.76
C ALA A 18 -19.29 -10.26 1.66
N ALA A 19 -18.02 -10.60 1.38
CA ALA A 19 -16.88 -10.02 2.09
C ALA A 19 -16.68 -8.53 1.73
N ARG A 20 -16.73 -8.18 0.44
CA ARG A 20 -16.47 -6.83 -0.06
C ARG A 20 -17.51 -5.81 0.39
N VAL A 21 -18.80 -6.16 0.46
CA VAL A 21 -19.83 -5.23 0.96
C VAL A 21 -19.62 -4.83 2.42
N GLN A 22 -18.95 -5.66 3.23
CA GLN A 22 -18.55 -5.31 4.60
C GLN A 22 -17.41 -4.29 4.65
N ARG A 23 -16.84 -3.93 3.49
CA ARG A 23 -15.80 -2.90 3.30
C ARG A 23 -16.26 -1.79 2.35
N ALA A 24 -17.55 -1.47 2.35
CA ALA A 24 -18.14 -0.43 1.50
C ALA A 24 -17.38 0.91 1.55
N LYS A 25 -16.92 1.35 2.74
CA LYS A 25 -16.12 2.58 2.89
C LYS A 25 -14.80 2.52 2.12
N ALA A 26 -14.08 1.40 2.19
CA ALA A 26 -12.82 1.22 1.47
C ALA A 26 -13.05 1.19 -0.05
N ILE A 27 -14.15 0.57 -0.51
CA ILE A 27 -14.55 0.57 -1.92
C ILE A 27 -14.84 2.00 -2.39
N THR A 28 -15.66 2.74 -1.65
CA THR A 28 -16.00 4.13 -1.97
C THR A 28 -14.76 5.02 -2.03
N ALA A 29 -13.92 5.00 -0.99
CA ALA A 29 -12.70 5.82 -0.96
C ALA A 29 -11.72 5.44 -2.09
N THR A 30 -11.58 4.15 -2.41
CA THR A 30 -10.77 3.69 -3.54
C THR A 30 -11.30 4.23 -4.86
N GLN A 31 -12.62 4.18 -5.07
CA GLN A 31 -13.20 4.67 -6.31
C GLN A 31 -13.10 6.19 -6.44
N ILE A 32 -13.33 6.93 -5.36
CA ILE A 32 -13.18 8.39 -5.38
C ILE A 32 -11.72 8.77 -5.66
N CYS A 33 -10.74 8.06 -5.08
CA CYS A 33 -9.32 8.25 -5.42
C CYS A 33 -9.07 8.04 -6.92
N GLU A 34 -9.57 6.95 -7.50
CA GLU A 34 -9.40 6.68 -8.93
C GLU A 34 -10.01 7.80 -9.79
N ASP A 35 -11.26 8.17 -9.50
CA ASP A 35 -11.99 9.18 -10.26
C ASP A 35 -11.31 10.54 -10.14
N LEU A 36 -10.82 10.90 -8.96
CA LEU A 36 -10.06 12.13 -8.76
C LEU A 36 -8.73 12.10 -9.52
N LEU A 37 -7.97 11.01 -9.43
CA LEU A 37 -6.64 10.89 -10.04
C LEU A 37 -6.69 10.75 -11.56
N LEU A 38 -7.82 10.31 -12.14
CA LEU A 38 -7.99 10.08 -13.58
C LEU A 38 -9.16 10.88 -14.19
N THR A 39 -9.67 11.91 -13.49
CA THR A 39 -10.68 12.83 -14.05
C THR A 39 -10.10 13.61 -15.24
N PRO A 40 -10.89 13.91 -16.29
CA PRO A 40 -10.41 14.71 -17.43
C PRO A 40 -9.91 16.10 -17.06
N ALA A 41 -10.53 16.75 -16.07
CA ALA A 41 -10.17 18.07 -15.59
C ALA A 41 -9.86 18.01 -14.10
N LEU A 42 -8.58 17.84 -13.76
CA LEU A 42 -8.08 18.02 -12.41
C LEU A 42 -7.54 19.46 -12.33
N PRO A 43 -8.10 20.34 -11.48
CA PRO A 43 -7.59 21.70 -11.35
C PRO A 43 -6.18 21.70 -10.77
N ASP A 44 -5.45 22.80 -11.00
CA ASP A 44 -4.18 23.10 -10.35
C ASP A 44 -3.07 22.03 -10.55
N THR A 45 -3.10 21.31 -11.67
CA THR A 45 -2.01 20.42 -12.09
C THR A 45 -1.54 20.69 -13.52
N GLY A 46 -0.23 20.59 -13.75
CA GLY A 46 0.38 20.57 -15.07
C GLY A 46 0.49 19.16 -15.67
N LEU A 47 0.02 18.12 -14.99
CA LEU A 47 -0.04 16.76 -15.51
C LEU A 47 -1.30 16.56 -16.35
N THR A 48 -1.09 16.33 -17.65
CA THR A 48 -2.16 16.05 -18.59
C THR A 48 -2.86 14.73 -18.25
N LEU A 49 -4.12 14.56 -18.69
CA LEU A 49 -4.81 13.27 -18.57
C LEU A 49 -4.03 12.14 -19.26
N ALA A 50 -3.41 12.42 -20.41
CA ALA A 50 -2.62 11.44 -21.16
C ALA A 50 -1.40 10.95 -20.34
N GLU A 51 -0.67 11.85 -19.69
CA GLU A 51 0.44 11.48 -18.80
C GLU A 51 -0.06 10.66 -17.60
N ARG A 52 -1.14 11.09 -16.92
CA ARG A 52 -1.70 10.37 -15.76
C ARG A 52 -2.18 8.97 -16.15
N VAL A 53 -2.92 8.84 -17.25
CA VAL A 53 -3.37 7.55 -17.77
C VAL A 53 -2.17 6.68 -18.18
N GLY A 54 -1.17 7.25 -18.85
CA GLY A 54 0.05 6.54 -19.25
C GLY A 54 0.82 5.96 -18.04
N VAL A 55 0.94 6.75 -16.96
CA VAL A 55 1.56 6.31 -15.69
C VAL A 55 0.77 5.16 -15.07
N ALA A 56 -0.56 5.30 -14.92
CA ALA A 56 -1.40 4.26 -14.34
C ALA A 56 -1.31 2.95 -15.13
N GLN A 57 -1.34 3.03 -16.47
CA GLN A 57 -1.14 1.89 -17.36
C GLN A 57 0.23 1.23 -17.16
N ALA A 58 1.31 2.01 -17.10
CA ALA A 58 2.66 1.49 -16.92
C ALA A 58 2.78 0.69 -15.61
N VAL A 59 2.25 1.23 -14.50
CA VAL A 59 2.22 0.55 -13.21
C VAL A 59 1.42 -0.76 -13.29
N ALA A 60 0.25 -0.75 -13.91
CA ALA A 60 -0.58 -1.95 -14.07
C ALA A 60 0.11 -3.04 -14.92
N ARG A 61 0.77 -2.66 -16.02
CA ARG A 61 1.52 -3.59 -16.88
C ARG A 61 2.70 -4.24 -16.15
N VAL A 62 3.50 -3.42 -15.48
CA VAL A 62 4.65 -3.89 -14.68
C VAL A 62 4.18 -4.77 -13.51
N SER A 63 2.99 -4.49 -12.97
CA SER A 63 2.35 -5.34 -11.96
C SER A 63 1.78 -6.65 -12.52
N GLY A 64 1.86 -6.90 -13.83
CA GLY A 64 1.36 -8.12 -14.48
C GLY A 64 -0.17 -8.17 -14.63
N LEU A 65 -0.85 -7.03 -14.68
CA LEU A 65 -2.32 -6.95 -14.70
C LEU A 65 -2.82 -6.26 -15.98
N PRO A 66 -2.87 -6.98 -17.12
CA PRO A 66 -3.26 -6.40 -18.41
C PRO A 66 -4.71 -5.89 -18.44
N ALA A 67 -5.63 -6.52 -17.71
CA ALA A 67 -7.01 -6.05 -17.61
C ALA A 67 -7.12 -4.67 -16.94
N LEU A 68 -6.31 -4.42 -15.89
CA LEU A 68 -6.25 -3.11 -15.23
C LEU A 68 -5.59 -2.07 -16.13
N ALA A 69 -4.55 -2.45 -16.87
CA ALA A 69 -3.94 -1.56 -17.85
C ALA A 69 -4.93 -1.16 -18.96
N ALA A 70 -5.74 -2.11 -19.44
CA ALA A 70 -6.79 -1.84 -20.43
C ALA A 70 -7.89 -0.92 -19.86
N HIS A 71 -8.27 -1.12 -18.59
CA HIS A 71 -9.21 -0.23 -17.88
C HIS A 71 -8.71 1.21 -17.84
N TYR A 72 -7.46 1.42 -17.41
CA TYR A 72 -6.88 2.77 -17.41
C TYR A 72 -6.78 3.35 -18.82
N ALA A 73 -6.45 2.55 -19.84
CA ALA A 73 -6.43 3.01 -21.22
C ALA A 73 -7.79 3.52 -21.71
N ALA A 74 -8.88 2.87 -21.31
CA ALA A 74 -10.23 3.29 -21.66
C ALA A 74 -10.63 4.66 -21.04
N ARG A 75 -9.89 5.15 -20.04
CA ARG A 75 -10.10 6.49 -19.46
C ARG A 75 -9.62 7.63 -20.38
N ALA A 76 -8.72 7.34 -21.32
CA ALA A 76 -8.27 8.35 -22.29
C ALA A 76 -9.36 8.58 -23.35
N GLN A 77 -9.97 9.77 -23.35
CA GLN A 77 -10.98 10.16 -24.35
C GLN A 77 -10.42 10.17 -25.78
N HIS A 78 -9.12 10.47 -25.91
CA HIS A 78 -8.35 10.35 -27.15
C HIS A 78 -6.99 9.72 -26.83
N PRO A 79 -6.68 8.51 -27.32
CA PRO A 79 -5.42 7.84 -27.04
C PRO A 79 -4.29 8.47 -27.87
N ALA A 80 -3.83 9.65 -27.49
CA ALA A 80 -2.48 10.07 -27.84
C ALA A 80 -1.56 9.54 -26.74
N ALA A 81 -0.66 8.63 -27.10
CA ALA A 81 0.47 8.31 -26.23
C ALA A 81 1.18 9.63 -25.87
N PRO A 82 1.64 9.81 -24.61
CA PRO A 82 2.41 11.00 -24.26
C PRO A 82 3.55 11.20 -25.26
N ALA A 83 3.76 12.44 -25.72
CA ALA A 83 4.84 12.72 -26.65
C ALA A 83 6.18 12.35 -26.00
N GLU A 84 7.06 11.69 -26.77
CA GLU A 84 8.41 11.27 -26.36
C GLU A 84 9.33 12.48 -26.15
N THR A 85 9.06 13.20 -25.06
CA THR A 85 9.74 14.43 -24.64
C THR A 85 10.62 14.14 -23.43
N ALA A 86 11.58 15.04 -23.14
CA ALA A 86 12.39 14.94 -21.91
C ALA A 86 11.51 14.90 -20.64
N ARG A 87 10.36 15.60 -20.66
CA ARG A 87 9.38 15.55 -19.58
C ARG A 87 8.81 14.15 -19.39
N TRP A 88 8.33 13.55 -20.48
CA TRP A 88 7.79 12.19 -20.42
C TRP A 88 8.84 11.16 -20.02
N GLN A 89 10.08 11.29 -20.50
CA GLN A 89 11.19 10.40 -20.10
C GLN A 89 11.44 10.45 -18.59
N ALA A 90 11.44 11.65 -17.98
CA ALA A 90 11.58 11.80 -16.54
C ALA A 90 10.40 11.17 -15.77
N ILE A 91 9.15 11.41 -16.23
CA ILE A 91 7.94 10.81 -15.65
C ILE A 91 7.97 9.29 -15.74
N ALA A 92 8.32 8.74 -16.91
CA ALA A 92 8.37 7.32 -17.16
C ALA A 92 9.47 6.63 -16.33
N HIS A 93 10.65 7.25 -16.21
CA HIS A 93 11.73 6.76 -15.38
C HIS A 93 11.33 6.70 -13.90
N PHE A 94 10.77 7.80 -13.36
CA PHE A 94 10.27 7.85 -11.98
C PHE A 94 9.17 6.80 -11.75
N THR A 95 8.23 6.67 -12.70
CA THR A 95 7.18 5.66 -12.65
C THR A 95 7.74 4.25 -12.58
N GLN A 96 8.72 3.92 -13.41
CA GLN A 96 9.34 2.60 -13.43
C GLN A 96 10.04 2.28 -12.10
N LEU A 97 10.80 3.23 -11.55
CA LEU A 97 11.47 3.08 -10.25
C LEU A 97 10.46 2.78 -9.15
N LEU A 98 9.46 3.64 -8.98
CA LEU A 98 8.46 3.47 -7.92
C LEU A 98 7.60 2.22 -8.12
N ALA A 99 7.31 1.82 -9.36
CA ALA A 99 6.54 0.63 -9.65
C ALA A 99 7.27 -0.65 -9.25
N THR A 100 8.57 -0.76 -9.55
CA THR A 100 9.35 -2.00 -9.44
C THR A 100 10.26 -2.07 -8.20
N ASN A 101 10.98 -1.00 -7.89
CA ASN A 101 11.99 -0.97 -6.85
C ASN A 101 11.95 0.38 -6.12
N PRO A 102 10.92 0.62 -5.29
CA PRO A 102 10.69 1.93 -4.68
C PRO A 102 11.78 2.35 -3.68
N ALA A 103 12.65 1.44 -3.22
CA ALA A 103 13.80 1.78 -2.37
C ALA A 103 15.00 2.31 -3.16
N ALA A 104 15.03 2.12 -4.48
CA ALA A 104 16.14 2.56 -5.31
C ALA A 104 16.01 3.99 -5.83
N ALA A 105 14.87 4.66 -5.63
CA ALA A 105 14.79 6.07 -5.96
C ALA A 105 15.42 6.92 -4.86
N ASP A 106 15.90 8.09 -5.27
CA ASP A 106 16.64 9.02 -4.44
C ASP A 106 16.22 10.47 -4.76
N ARG A 107 16.90 11.44 -4.14
CA ARG A 107 16.70 12.86 -4.40
C ARG A 107 16.95 13.24 -5.87
N GLN A 108 17.83 12.53 -6.58
CA GLN A 108 18.15 12.84 -7.98
C GLN A 108 16.95 12.55 -8.89
N ALA A 109 16.22 11.46 -8.63
CA ALA A 109 15.01 11.13 -9.37
C ALA A 109 13.94 12.24 -9.26
N LEU A 110 13.78 12.86 -8.09
CA LEU A 110 12.88 14.02 -7.90
C LEU A 110 13.39 15.29 -8.59
N GLN A 111 14.70 15.56 -8.51
CA GLN A 111 15.31 16.71 -9.19
C GLN A 111 15.13 16.64 -10.70
N ALA A 112 15.23 15.44 -11.29
CA ALA A 112 14.98 15.24 -12.72
C ALA A 112 13.55 15.64 -13.13
N LEU A 113 12.54 15.35 -12.28
CA LEU A 113 11.16 15.80 -12.52
C LEU A 113 11.02 17.33 -12.45
N GLN A 114 11.67 17.97 -11.48
CA GLN A 114 11.66 19.43 -11.37
C GLN A 114 12.35 20.10 -12.58
N GLN A 115 13.47 19.53 -13.04
CA GLN A 115 14.18 19.99 -14.25
C GLN A 115 13.33 19.78 -15.53
N ALA A 116 12.49 18.75 -15.54
CA ALA A 116 11.46 18.52 -16.56
C ALA A 116 10.23 19.45 -16.44
N GLY A 117 10.26 20.42 -15.52
CA GLY A 117 9.21 21.42 -15.34
C GLY A 117 7.99 20.92 -14.57
N LEU A 118 8.13 19.90 -13.71
CA LEU A 118 7.07 19.52 -12.78
C LEU A 118 7.23 20.32 -11.47
N PRO A 119 6.27 21.19 -11.11
CA PRO A 119 6.27 21.83 -9.80
C PRO A 119 6.05 20.79 -8.69
N THR A 120 6.37 21.14 -7.44
CA THR A 120 6.23 20.24 -6.28
C THR A 120 4.86 19.56 -6.20
N GLY A 121 3.77 20.31 -6.42
CA GLY A 121 2.41 19.74 -6.39
C GLY A 121 2.18 18.67 -7.45
N ASP A 122 2.76 18.79 -8.64
CA ASP A 122 2.67 17.78 -9.70
C ASP A 122 3.53 16.56 -9.38
N VAL A 123 4.70 16.75 -8.78
CA VAL A 123 5.54 15.62 -8.32
C VAL A 123 4.83 14.82 -7.23
N VAL A 124 4.19 15.51 -6.28
CA VAL A 124 3.35 14.88 -5.24
C VAL A 124 2.17 14.14 -5.86
N LEU A 125 1.47 14.74 -6.83
CA LEU A 125 0.37 14.09 -7.54
C LEU A 125 0.83 12.84 -8.30
N LEU A 126 1.98 12.91 -8.98
CA LEU A 126 2.57 11.79 -9.70
C LEU A 126 2.90 10.64 -8.75
N ALA A 127 3.55 10.92 -7.62
CA ALA A 127 3.88 9.91 -6.62
C ALA A 127 2.61 9.28 -6.02
N GLN A 128 1.57 10.08 -5.75
CA GLN A 128 0.26 9.60 -5.30
C GLN A 128 -0.40 8.69 -6.33
N LEU A 129 -0.39 9.06 -7.61
CA LEU A 129 -0.94 8.26 -8.69
C LEU A 129 -0.21 6.91 -8.83
N ILE A 130 1.12 6.91 -8.80
CA ILE A 130 1.92 5.67 -8.89
C ILE A 130 1.62 4.77 -7.69
N GLY A 131 1.59 5.36 -6.48
CA GLY A 131 1.23 4.64 -5.25
C GLY A 131 -0.18 4.06 -5.28
N PHE A 132 -1.16 4.85 -5.71
CA PHE A 132 -2.54 4.42 -5.88
C PHE A 132 -2.68 3.28 -6.91
N ALA A 133 -2.07 3.39 -8.08
CA ALA A 133 -2.12 2.35 -9.11
C ALA A 133 -1.47 1.05 -8.61
N ALA A 134 -0.38 1.14 -7.84
CA ALA A 134 0.26 0.00 -7.21
C ALA A 134 -0.62 -0.64 -6.11
N TYR A 135 -1.39 0.16 -5.38
CA TYR A 135 -2.42 -0.29 -4.44
C TYR A 135 -3.56 -1.01 -5.17
N GLN A 136 -4.16 -0.37 -6.17
CA GLN A 136 -5.31 -0.92 -6.90
C GLN A 136 -4.95 -2.22 -7.62
N ALA A 137 -3.74 -2.31 -8.18
CA ALA A 137 -3.18 -3.55 -8.73
C ALA A 137 -3.21 -4.71 -7.73
N ARG A 138 -2.76 -4.48 -6.49
CA ARG A 138 -2.71 -5.52 -5.45
C ARG A 138 -4.11 -5.89 -4.93
N VAL A 139 -5.01 -4.91 -4.83
CA VAL A 139 -6.42 -5.20 -4.50
C VAL A 139 -7.03 -6.07 -5.59
N LEU A 140 -6.84 -5.73 -6.87
CA LEU A 140 -7.38 -6.51 -7.99
C LEU A 140 -6.82 -7.94 -7.99
N ALA A 141 -5.50 -8.09 -7.85
CA ALA A 141 -4.85 -9.40 -7.78
C ALA A 141 -5.38 -10.24 -6.61
N GLY A 142 -5.39 -9.69 -5.39
CA GLY A 142 -5.81 -10.41 -4.19
C GLY A 142 -7.30 -10.75 -4.19
N VAL A 143 -8.17 -9.86 -4.68
CA VAL A 143 -9.60 -10.15 -4.83
C VAL A 143 -9.83 -11.21 -5.90
N GLY A 144 -9.07 -11.18 -7.00
CA GLY A 144 -9.14 -12.19 -8.06
C GLY A 144 -8.71 -13.57 -7.56
N ALA A 145 -7.62 -13.62 -6.78
CA ALA A 145 -7.15 -14.83 -6.12
C ALA A 145 -8.15 -15.36 -5.09
N LEU A 146 -8.82 -14.49 -4.32
CA LEU A 146 -9.88 -14.89 -3.38
C LEU A 146 -11.12 -15.45 -4.11
N ALA A 147 -11.47 -14.88 -5.26
CA ALA A 147 -12.52 -15.42 -6.12
C ALA A 147 -12.17 -16.82 -6.63
N ALA A 148 -10.92 -17.01 -7.09
CA ALA A 148 -10.41 -18.28 -7.57
C ALA A 148 -10.25 -19.34 -6.46
N LEU A 149 -10.00 -18.93 -5.21
CA LEU A 149 -9.93 -19.81 -4.04
C LEU A 149 -11.26 -20.50 -3.73
N GLY A 150 -12.38 -19.89 -4.14
CA GLY A 150 -13.73 -20.38 -3.86
C GLY A 150 -14.20 -20.08 -2.43
N ALA A 151 -15.49 -20.34 -2.18
CA ALA A 151 -16.09 -20.18 -0.87
C ALA A 151 -15.57 -21.25 0.10
N ALA A 152 -15.52 -20.92 1.39
CA ALA A 152 -15.26 -21.93 2.42
C ALA A 152 -16.35 -23.01 2.36
N GLY A 153 -15.98 -24.23 1.94
CA GLY A 153 -16.90 -25.37 1.97
C GLY A 153 -17.27 -25.70 3.41
N GLY A 154 -18.55 -25.94 3.68
CA GLY A 154 -19.10 -26.21 5.03
C GLY A 154 -18.68 -27.53 5.67
N ALA A 155 -17.51 -28.08 5.36
CA ALA A 155 -16.95 -29.21 6.08
C ALA A 155 -16.14 -28.68 7.29
N PRO A 156 -16.33 -29.24 8.51
CA PRO A 156 -15.42 -28.95 9.61
C PRO A 156 -14.01 -29.30 9.17
N ALA A 157 -13.04 -28.48 9.59
CA ALA A 157 -11.62 -28.70 9.34
C ALA A 157 -11.30 -30.17 9.59
N GLN A 158 -11.06 -30.94 8.52
CA GLN A 158 -10.43 -32.24 8.65
C GLN A 158 -9.11 -31.98 9.34
N ALA A 159 -8.87 -32.70 10.44
CA ALA A 159 -7.65 -32.63 11.21
C ALA A 159 -6.46 -32.49 10.25
N ALA A 160 -5.71 -31.41 10.43
CA ALA A 160 -4.58 -31.05 9.59
C ALA A 160 -3.75 -32.31 9.29
N SER A 161 -3.43 -32.52 8.00
CA SER A 161 -2.33 -33.42 7.65
C SER A 161 -1.11 -33.03 8.48
N PRO A 162 -0.28 -34.00 8.94
CA PRO A 162 0.84 -33.71 9.82
C PRO A 162 1.63 -32.57 9.20
N ALA A 163 1.73 -31.47 9.96
CA ALA A 163 2.42 -30.27 9.54
C ALA A 163 3.78 -30.67 8.96
N ALA A 164 4.17 -30.03 7.85
CA ALA A 164 5.58 -30.00 7.50
C ALA A 164 6.36 -29.68 8.78
N PRO A 165 7.45 -30.41 9.09
CA PRO A 165 8.13 -30.30 10.38
C PRO A 165 8.34 -28.81 10.67
N GLU A 166 7.76 -28.34 11.78
CA GLU A 166 7.95 -26.97 12.23
C GLU A 166 9.44 -26.71 12.20
N ALA A 167 9.88 -25.79 11.34
CA ALA A 167 11.26 -25.34 11.37
C ALA A 167 11.54 -24.94 12.82
N PRO A 168 12.55 -25.53 13.49
CA PRO A 168 12.78 -25.29 14.90
C PRO A 168 12.99 -23.79 15.08
N PHE A 169 12.03 -23.17 15.77
CA PHE A 169 12.10 -21.78 16.17
C PHE A 169 13.34 -21.60 17.05
N VAL A 170 14.35 -20.94 16.52
CA VAL A 170 15.43 -20.39 17.32
C VAL A 170 14.98 -19.01 17.75
N HIS A 171 14.36 -18.91 18.93
CA HIS A 171 14.16 -17.60 19.56
C HIS A 171 15.53 -16.92 19.58
N PRO A 172 15.69 -15.70 19.06
CA PRO A 172 16.91 -14.95 19.33
C PRO A 172 17.03 -14.87 20.84
N ALA A 173 18.04 -15.51 21.42
CA ALA A 173 18.30 -15.35 22.85
C ALA A 173 18.47 -13.84 23.10
N ASN A 174 17.70 -13.28 24.05
CA ASN A 174 17.74 -11.88 24.43
C ASN A 174 17.05 -10.88 23.46
N LEU A 175 15.81 -11.15 23.04
CA LEU A 175 14.98 -10.07 22.48
C LEU A 175 14.70 -9.00 23.56
N PRO A 176 14.75 -7.71 23.23
CA PRO A 176 14.32 -6.64 24.13
C PRO A 176 12.83 -6.80 24.46
N ALA A 177 12.39 -6.29 25.60
CA ALA A 177 10.98 -6.37 25.97
C ALA A 177 10.11 -5.55 24.98
N PRO A 178 8.82 -5.90 24.76
CA PRO A 178 7.94 -5.10 23.91
C PRO A 178 7.88 -3.64 24.39
N GLY A 179 8.09 -2.69 23.47
CA GLY A 179 8.22 -1.27 23.78
C GLY A 179 9.66 -0.79 24.03
N GLU A 180 10.63 -1.68 24.22
CA GLU A 180 12.05 -1.36 24.14
C GLU A 180 12.53 -1.44 22.67
N PRO A 181 13.52 -0.62 22.26
CA PRO A 181 14.05 -0.62 20.90
C PRO A 181 14.50 -1.99 20.39
N LEU A 182 13.75 -2.57 19.45
CA LEU A 182 14.20 -3.68 18.63
C LEU A 182 15.02 -3.11 17.47
N ARG A 183 16.21 -3.66 17.20
CA ARG A 183 17.06 -3.29 16.06
C ARG A 183 17.64 -4.54 15.41
N LEU A 184 17.25 -4.82 14.17
CA LEU A 184 17.67 -6.02 13.42
C LEU A 184 17.79 -5.70 11.94
N ASN A 185 18.92 -6.07 11.32
CA ASN A 185 19.16 -5.96 9.87
C ASN A 185 18.83 -4.58 9.26
N GLY A 186 19.14 -3.49 9.98
CA GLY A 186 18.86 -2.12 9.53
C GLY A 186 17.42 -1.63 9.74
N TYR A 187 16.58 -2.46 10.38
CA TYR A 187 15.22 -2.10 10.78
C TYR A 187 15.13 -1.91 12.29
N THR A 188 14.14 -1.12 12.71
CA THR A 188 13.96 -0.79 14.13
C THR A 188 12.48 -0.67 14.50
N SER A 189 12.15 -0.81 15.79
CA SER A 189 10.87 -0.40 16.38
C SER A 189 10.95 0.94 17.12
N GLU A 190 12.01 1.75 16.93
CA GLU A 190 12.10 3.09 17.52
C GLU A 190 11.24 4.11 16.79
N THR A 191 10.67 5.09 17.51
CA THR A 191 10.04 6.24 16.84
C THR A 191 11.07 6.99 16.00
N LEU A 192 10.83 7.02 14.68
CA LEU A 192 11.64 7.78 13.72
C LEU A 192 10.92 9.07 13.34
N GLY A 193 11.69 10.11 13.02
CA GLY A 193 11.21 11.25 12.25
C GLY A 193 11.13 10.92 10.76
N TRP A 194 10.53 11.81 9.98
CA TRP A 194 10.57 11.77 8.52
C TRP A 194 10.72 13.19 8.00
N SER A 195 11.62 13.39 7.05
CA SER A 195 11.87 14.70 6.44
C SER A 195 11.62 14.66 4.93
N ALA A 196 10.91 15.67 4.43
CA ALA A 196 10.64 15.82 3.02
C ALA A 196 11.89 16.23 2.25
N TRP A 197 12.02 15.74 1.00
CA TRP A 197 13.05 16.20 0.06
C TRP A 197 12.59 17.37 -0.81
N LEU A 198 11.28 17.64 -0.83
CA LEU A 198 10.66 18.74 -1.55
C LEU A 198 10.15 19.81 -0.58
N PRO A 199 9.97 21.07 -1.03
CA PRO A 199 9.36 22.10 -0.21
C PRO A 199 8.01 21.66 0.34
N VAL A 200 7.79 21.88 1.63
CA VAL A 200 6.52 21.62 2.31
C VAL A 200 5.71 22.89 2.44
N LEU A 201 4.40 22.77 2.64
CA LEU A 201 3.55 23.94 2.91
C LEU A 201 3.88 24.59 4.26
N ASP A 202 3.80 25.92 4.31
CA ASP A 202 3.70 26.67 5.55
C ASP A 202 2.22 26.78 5.96
N PRO A 203 1.79 26.20 7.10
CA PRO A 203 0.41 26.29 7.57
C PRO A 203 -0.11 27.74 7.72
N ALA A 204 0.77 28.72 7.98
CA ALA A 204 0.39 30.11 8.12
C ALA A 204 -0.06 30.76 6.81
N THR A 205 0.42 30.26 5.67
CA THR A 205 0.09 30.77 4.33
C THR A 205 -0.69 29.78 3.47
N ALA A 206 -0.89 28.55 3.94
CA ALA A 206 -1.66 27.52 3.26
C ALA A 206 -3.14 27.92 3.07
N THR A 207 -3.76 27.42 1.99
CA THR A 207 -5.17 27.73 1.71
C THR A 207 -6.10 27.18 2.80
N PRO A 208 -7.32 27.71 2.94
CA PRO A 208 -8.31 27.17 3.89
C PRO A 208 -8.59 25.68 3.67
N GLU A 209 -8.63 25.21 2.42
CA GLU A 209 -8.81 23.80 2.09
C GLU A 209 -7.62 22.95 2.55
N GLN A 210 -6.38 23.38 2.28
CA GLN A 210 -5.18 22.67 2.74
C GLN A 210 -5.15 22.55 4.26
N ASN A 211 -5.43 23.65 4.96
CA ASN A 211 -5.49 23.67 6.42
C ASN A 211 -6.59 22.76 6.98
N ALA A 212 -7.77 22.74 6.36
CA ALA A 212 -8.86 21.85 6.76
C ALA A 212 -8.50 20.37 6.59
N VAL A 213 -7.86 20.01 5.47
CA VAL A 213 -7.40 18.63 5.23
C VAL A 213 -6.30 18.23 6.20
N LEU A 214 -5.34 19.11 6.51
CA LEU A 214 -4.31 18.84 7.52
C LEU A 214 -4.95 18.54 8.87
N ASP A 215 -5.89 19.37 9.32
CA ASP A 215 -6.58 19.19 10.61
C ASP A 215 -7.38 17.88 10.69
N ALA A 216 -8.03 17.49 9.59
CA ALA A 216 -8.77 16.24 9.52
C ALA A 216 -7.86 14.99 9.43
N SER A 217 -6.62 15.14 8.92
CA SER A 217 -5.75 14.01 8.61
C SER A 217 -5.07 13.40 9.83
N HIS A 218 -4.47 14.21 10.71
CA HIS A 218 -3.75 13.73 11.88
C HIS A 218 -3.49 14.87 12.89
N PRO A 219 -3.50 14.63 14.22
CA PRO A 219 -3.24 15.68 15.22
C PRO A 219 -1.90 16.41 15.08
N LYS A 220 -0.90 15.76 14.48
CA LYS A 220 0.43 16.35 14.19
C LYS A 220 0.62 16.76 12.73
N ALA A 221 -0.43 16.80 11.91
CA ALA A 221 -0.31 17.05 10.47
C ALA A 221 0.35 18.39 10.15
N ARG A 222 0.01 19.45 10.92
CA ARG A 222 0.59 20.80 10.74
C ARG A 222 2.08 20.92 11.08
N SER A 223 2.68 19.91 11.70
CA SER A 223 4.12 19.88 12.06
C SER A 223 4.84 18.66 11.50
N SER A 224 4.21 17.93 10.58
CA SER A 224 4.77 16.74 9.95
C SER A 224 5.04 17.03 8.48
N ASP A 225 6.32 17.02 8.10
CA ASP A 225 6.76 17.19 6.71
C ASP A 225 5.95 16.32 5.73
N PHE A 226 5.62 15.09 6.12
CA PHE A 226 4.85 14.18 5.28
C PHE A 226 3.46 14.74 4.95
N TYR A 227 2.71 15.18 5.96
CA TYR A 227 1.38 15.74 5.74
C TYR A 227 1.44 17.10 5.05
N LEU A 228 2.39 17.95 5.44
CA LEU A 228 2.59 19.27 4.82
C LEU A 228 2.98 19.15 3.34
N LEU A 229 3.77 18.15 2.96
CA LEU A 229 4.11 17.87 1.57
C LEU A 229 2.91 17.33 0.79
N LEU A 230 2.21 16.33 1.33
CA LEU A 230 1.07 15.74 0.63
C LEU A 230 -0.12 16.72 0.49
N ALA A 231 -0.23 17.70 1.38
CA ALA A 231 -1.24 18.74 1.31
C ALA A 231 -1.06 19.72 0.13
N HIS A 232 0.04 19.63 -0.65
CA HIS A 232 0.06 20.21 -2.00
C HIS A 232 -1.06 19.65 -2.90
N GLN A 233 -1.58 18.47 -2.59
CA GLN A 233 -2.72 17.83 -3.24
C GLN A 233 -3.80 17.48 -2.20
N PRO A 234 -4.51 18.48 -1.63
CA PRO A 234 -5.33 18.31 -0.43
C PRO A 234 -6.48 17.32 -0.64
N ARG A 235 -7.13 17.35 -1.80
CA ARG A 235 -8.21 16.41 -2.14
C ARG A 235 -7.72 14.96 -2.22
N VAL A 236 -6.53 14.74 -2.80
CA VAL A 236 -5.93 13.40 -2.88
C VAL A 236 -5.52 12.90 -1.49
N LEU A 237 -4.96 13.78 -0.67
CA LEU A 237 -4.61 13.46 0.72
C LEU A 237 -5.85 13.08 1.55
N ALA A 238 -6.95 13.82 1.41
CA ALA A 238 -8.20 13.51 2.11
C ALA A 238 -8.73 12.12 1.77
N GLU A 239 -8.86 11.80 0.48
CA GLU A 239 -9.38 10.51 0.03
C GLU A 239 -8.44 9.35 0.37
N ARG A 240 -7.12 9.57 0.31
CA ARG A 240 -6.14 8.60 0.79
C ARG A 240 -6.32 8.34 2.29
N SER A 241 -6.55 9.38 3.10
CA SER A 241 -6.79 9.24 4.54
C SER A 241 -8.07 8.45 4.82
N GLU A 242 -9.13 8.67 4.03
CA GLU A 242 -10.36 7.86 4.11
C GLU A 242 -10.10 6.39 3.78
N ALA A 243 -9.38 6.10 2.70
CA ALA A 243 -9.01 4.73 2.36
C ALA A 243 -8.16 4.07 3.46
N PHE A 244 -7.17 4.79 4.00
CA PHE A 244 -6.33 4.32 5.10
C PHE A 244 -7.18 3.98 6.32
N ASN A 245 -8.07 4.88 6.74
CA ASN A 245 -8.91 4.69 7.91
C ASN A 245 -9.91 3.55 7.73
N ALA A 246 -10.54 3.47 6.55
CA ALA A 246 -11.49 2.42 6.20
C ALA A 246 -10.87 1.02 6.14
N ILE A 247 -9.54 0.92 5.94
CA ILE A 247 -8.82 -0.36 5.91
C ILE A 247 -8.22 -0.68 7.28
N MET A 248 -7.45 0.23 7.87
CA MET A 248 -6.68 -0.06 9.08
C MET A 248 -7.53 -0.08 10.34
N TYR A 249 -8.61 0.71 10.40
CA TYR A 249 -9.47 0.84 11.57
C TYR A 249 -10.87 0.26 11.39
N ALA A 250 -11.17 -0.41 10.27
CA ALA A 250 -12.45 -1.08 10.08
C ALA A 250 -12.71 -2.14 11.19
N PRO A 251 -13.91 -2.16 11.79
CA PRO A 251 -14.28 -3.17 12.77
C PRO A 251 -14.55 -4.54 12.11
N GLY A 252 -14.35 -5.61 12.89
CA GLY A 252 -14.49 -6.99 12.42
C GLY A 252 -13.46 -7.38 11.35
N GLY A 253 -13.49 -8.65 10.94
CA GLY A 253 -12.47 -9.18 10.02
C GLY A 253 -11.12 -9.35 10.72
N LEU A 254 -10.03 -9.02 10.02
CA LEU A 254 -8.68 -9.27 10.51
C LEU A 254 -8.38 -8.39 11.74
N PRO A 255 -7.94 -8.98 12.87
CA PRO A 255 -7.52 -8.22 14.04
C PRO A 255 -6.51 -7.13 13.71
N ARG A 256 -6.58 -6.00 14.43
CA ARG A 256 -5.70 -4.85 14.18
C ARG A 256 -4.22 -5.21 14.30
N ALA A 257 -3.84 -6.01 15.29
CA ALA A 257 -2.45 -6.47 15.41
C ALA A 257 -2.01 -7.29 14.20
N GLU A 258 -2.87 -8.16 13.67
CA GLU A 258 -2.55 -8.98 12.50
C GLU A 258 -2.48 -8.17 11.20
N ARG A 259 -3.24 -7.06 11.09
CA ARG A 259 -3.02 -6.08 10.01
C ARG A 259 -1.58 -5.56 10.07
N GLU A 260 -1.06 -5.24 11.25
CA GLU A 260 0.32 -4.74 11.39
C GLU A 260 1.40 -5.74 10.94
N ILE A 261 1.12 -7.05 10.97
CA ILE A 261 2.03 -8.08 10.42
C ILE A 261 2.14 -7.90 8.90
N ALA A 262 0.99 -7.80 8.22
CA ALA A 262 0.95 -7.60 6.77
C ALA A 262 1.67 -6.30 6.36
N THR A 263 1.40 -5.20 7.05
CA THR A 263 2.00 -3.90 6.75
C THR A 263 3.51 -3.87 7.01
N THR A 264 3.98 -4.55 8.06
CA THR A 264 5.42 -4.66 8.39
C THR A 264 6.15 -5.52 7.36
N VAL A 265 5.56 -6.64 6.92
CA VAL A 265 6.14 -7.49 5.85
C VAL A 265 6.30 -6.70 4.56
N VAL A 266 5.25 -5.99 4.12
CA VAL A 266 5.30 -5.17 2.90
C VAL A 266 6.37 -4.08 3.03
N SER A 267 6.44 -3.40 4.18
CA SER A 267 7.43 -2.36 4.44
C SER A 267 8.86 -2.89 4.47
N ARG A 268 9.06 -4.09 5.04
CA ARG A 268 10.34 -4.78 5.06
C ARG A 268 10.82 -5.15 3.66
N ILE A 269 9.93 -5.69 2.82
CA ILE A 269 10.25 -6.07 1.44
C ILE A 269 10.54 -4.84 0.58
N ASN A 270 9.75 -3.78 0.74
CA ASN A 270 9.93 -2.54 0.00
C ASN A 270 11.13 -1.70 0.47
N GLY A 271 11.84 -2.07 1.55
CA GLY A 271 12.96 -1.27 2.06
C GLY A 271 12.56 -0.07 2.94
N CYS A 272 11.29 0.08 3.30
CA CYS A 272 10.79 1.26 4.00
C CYS A 272 10.96 1.15 5.53
N VAL A 273 12.12 1.60 6.03
CA VAL A 273 12.47 1.56 7.48
C VAL A 273 11.47 2.35 8.33
N TYR A 274 11.04 3.54 7.89
CA TYR A 274 10.06 4.35 8.63
C TYR A 274 8.74 3.59 8.84
N CYS A 275 8.15 3.07 7.76
CA CYS A 275 6.89 2.33 7.87
C CYS A 275 7.07 1.06 8.69
N ALA A 276 8.14 0.29 8.44
CA ALA A 276 8.42 -0.91 9.22
C ALA A 276 8.50 -0.62 10.72
N SER A 277 9.11 0.51 11.11
CA SER A 277 9.16 0.94 12.51
C SER A 277 7.79 1.30 13.09
N VAL A 278 7.01 2.14 12.41
CA VAL A 278 5.68 2.56 12.89
C VAL A 278 4.78 1.34 13.11
N HIS A 279 4.81 0.38 12.19
CA HIS A 279 3.95 -0.80 12.22
C HIS A 279 4.45 -1.87 13.20
N ALA A 280 5.77 -2.01 13.36
CA ALA A 280 6.35 -2.79 14.46
C ALA A 280 5.89 -2.27 15.83
N GLN A 281 6.01 -0.96 16.08
CA GLN A 281 5.54 -0.34 17.33
C GLN A 281 4.06 -0.56 17.57
N ARG A 282 3.26 -0.40 16.52
CA ARG A 282 1.81 -0.58 16.61
C ARG A 282 1.44 -2.03 16.93
N PHE A 283 2.15 -2.98 16.32
CA PHE A 283 2.02 -4.39 16.66
C PHE A 283 2.36 -4.65 18.13
N GLU A 284 3.52 -4.21 18.60
CA GLU A 284 3.97 -4.39 19.98
C GLU A 284 2.98 -3.81 21.00
N GLN A 285 2.45 -2.62 20.71
CA GLN A 285 1.45 -1.96 21.54
C GLN A 285 0.15 -2.77 21.67
N LEU A 286 -0.29 -3.41 20.59
CA LEU A 286 -1.56 -4.15 20.52
C LEU A 286 -1.42 -5.60 21.00
N ALA A 287 -0.37 -6.30 20.56
CA ALA A 287 -0.14 -7.71 20.82
C ALA A 287 0.69 -7.98 22.08
N LYS A 288 1.34 -6.97 22.65
CA LYS A 288 2.22 -7.08 23.83
C LYS A 288 3.35 -8.09 23.65
N ARG A 289 3.86 -8.22 22.43
CA ARG A 289 5.00 -9.07 22.02
C ARG A 289 5.68 -8.50 20.76
N ASN A 290 6.91 -8.93 20.49
CA ASN A 290 7.73 -8.46 19.35
C ASN A 290 8.47 -9.58 18.59
N ASP A 291 8.23 -10.83 18.95
CA ASP A 291 8.81 -12.04 18.36
C ASP A 291 8.54 -12.17 16.85
N VAL A 292 7.30 -11.96 16.40
CA VAL A 292 6.98 -11.97 14.96
C VAL A 292 7.63 -10.81 14.22
N ILE A 293 7.75 -9.64 14.85
CA ILE A 293 8.44 -8.47 14.26
C ILE A 293 9.92 -8.77 14.09
N ALA A 294 10.56 -9.41 15.08
CA ALA A 294 11.95 -9.84 14.98
C ALA A 294 12.15 -10.82 13.82
N GLN A 295 11.22 -11.77 13.61
CA GLN A 295 11.25 -12.67 12.47
C GLN A 295 11.10 -11.91 11.14
N ILE A 296 10.14 -10.97 11.04
CA ILE A 296 9.96 -10.15 9.83
C ILE A 296 11.22 -9.33 9.51
N PHE A 297 11.82 -8.68 10.50
CA PHE A 297 13.04 -7.89 10.29
C PHE A 297 14.22 -8.77 9.86
N THR A 298 14.29 -9.99 10.39
CA THR A 298 15.31 -10.98 10.03
C THR A 298 15.12 -11.45 8.59
N ASP A 299 13.98 -12.07 8.31
CA ASP A 299 13.60 -12.60 7.00
C ASP A 299 12.06 -12.64 6.86
N PRO A 300 11.47 -11.78 6.02
CA PRO A 300 10.01 -11.74 5.85
C PRO A 300 9.44 -13.01 5.20
N ASP A 301 10.23 -13.83 4.50
CA ASP A 301 9.73 -15.01 3.78
C ASP A 301 9.48 -16.21 4.69
N THR A 302 10.18 -16.26 5.83
CA THR A 302 10.05 -17.31 6.84
C THR A 302 9.35 -16.84 8.12
N ALA A 303 8.91 -15.58 8.16
CA ALA A 303 8.33 -14.97 9.35
C ALA A 303 6.92 -15.49 9.69
N GLY A 304 6.64 -15.59 10.99
CA GLY A 304 5.36 -15.97 11.58
C GLY A 304 5.54 -16.98 12.72
N THR A 305 5.04 -16.64 13.91
CA THR A 305 5.23 -17.47 15.12
C THR A 305 4.27 -18.66 15.17
N ASN A 306 3.22 -18.63 14.36
CA ASN A 306 2.25 -19.71 14.17
C ASN A 306 1.81 -19.79 12.70
N ALA A 307 1.03 -20.81 12.35
CA ALA A 307 0.58 -21.04 10.98
C ALA A 307 -0.23 -19.86 10.39
N ARG A 308 -1.00 -19.18 11.23
CA ARG A 308 -1.83 -18.03 10.84
C ARG A 308 -0.98 -16.84 10.42
N GLU A 309 0.02 -16.51 11.22
CA GLU A 309 0.94 -15.40 10.94
C GLU A 309 1.85 -15.69 9.75
N ARG A 310 2.32 -16.94 9.62
CA ARG A 310 3.09 -17.37 8.45
C ARG A 310 2.28 -17.22 7.16
N ALA A 311 0.99 -17.56 7.20
CA ALA A 311 0.10 -17.38 6.05
C ALA A 311 -0.09 -15.89 5.71
N ILE A 312 -0.28 -15.02 6.72
CA ILE A 312 -0.41 -13.56 6.54
C ILE A 312 0.86 -12.97 5.94
N ALA A 313 2.03 -13.35 6.48
CA ALA A 313 3.32 -12.91 5.98
C ALA A 313 3.54 -13.36 4.53
N HIS A 314 3.31 -14.64 4.24
CA HIS A 314 3.43 -15.20 2.89
C HIS A 314 2.55 -14.47 1.87
N ALA A 315 1.25 -14.33 2.14
CA ALA A 315 0.32 -13.66 1.24
C ALA A 315 0.71 -12.18 1.01
N SER A 316 1.16 -11.48 2.07
CA SER A 316 1.64 -10.10 1.97
C SER A 316 2.91 -10.00 1.13
N ALA A 317 3.80 -10.97 1.24
CA ALA A 317 5.06 -11.03 0.53
C ALA A 317 4.87 -11.25 -0.99
N VAL A 318 4.04 -12.22 -1.38
CA VAL A 318 3.76 -12.51 -2.80
C VAL A 318 2.99 -11.37 -3.47
N LEU A 319 2.00 -10.76 -2.79
CA LEU A 319 1.32 -9.55 -3.27
C LEU A 319 2.27 -8.38 -3.44
N THR A 320 3.31 -8.28 -2.60
CA THR A 320 4.29 -7.20 -2.70
C THR A 320 5.19 -7.38 -3.93
N ARG A 321 5.72 -8.59 -4.15
CA ARG A 321 6.73 -8.84 -5.19
C ARG A 321 6.17 -9.06 -6.58
N ALA A 322 5.08 -9.82 -6.70
CA ALA A 322 4.57 -10.27 -8.00
C ALA A 322 3.04 -10.32 -8.03
N PRO A 323 2.33 -9.18 -7.88
CA PRO A 323 0.87 -9.16 -7.78
C PRO A 323 0.16 -9.87 -8.95
N GLY A 324 0.62 -9.70 -10.19
CA GLY A 324 0.01 -10.35 -11.37
C GLY A 324 0.20 -11.88 -11.43
N ALA A 325 1.06 -12.46 -10.59
CA ALA A 325 1.25 -13.90 -10.47
C ALA A 325 0.45 -14.52 -9.31
N VAL A 326 -0.16 -13.69 -8.45
CA VAL A 326 -0.92 -14.17 -7.28
C VAL A 326 -2.19 -14.89 -7.72
N GLY A 327 -2.37 -16.11 -7.22
CA GLY A 327 -3.54 -16.94 -7.48
C GLY A 327 -4.11 -17.58 -6.22
N ALA A 328 -5.08 -18.48 -6.40
CA ALA A 328 -5.75 -19.19 -5.30
C ALA A 328 -4.77 -19.94 -4.37
N ALA A 329 -3.71 -20.52 -4.94
CA ALA A 329 -2.71 -21.28 -4.18
C ALA A 329 -1.96 -20.43 -3.15
N ASP A 330 -1.72 -19.15 -3.45
CA ASP A 330 -1.04 -18.22 -2.56
C ASP A 330 -1.90 -17.79 -1.36
N LEU A 331 -3.24 -17.82 -1.52
CA LEU A 331 -4.19 -17.49 -0.45
C LEU A 331 -4.73 -18.73 0.28
N ALA A 332 -4.54 -19.92 -0.26
CA ALA A 332 -4.97 -21.18 0.36
C ALA A 332 -4.41 -21.38 1.80
N PRO A 333 -3.14 -21.03 2.12
CA PRO A 333 -2.62 -21.12 3.48
C PRO A 333 -3.40 -20.28 4.48
N LEU A 334 -3.92 -19.11 4.08
CA LEU A 334 -4.75 -18.27 4.97
C LEU A 334 -6.03 -19.00 5.34
N ARG A 335 -6.68 -19.65 4.36
CA ARG A 335 -7.88 -20.46 4.62
C ARG A 335 -7.58 -21.65 5.52
N ALA A 336 -6.49 -22.36 5.23
CA ALA A 336 -6.06 -23.50 6.01
C ALA A 336 -5.75 -23.12 7.47
N ALA A 337 -5.28 -21.89 7.70
CA ALA A 337 -5.08 -21.32 9.03
C ALA A 337 -6.36 -20.73 9.67
N GLY A 338 -7.54 -20.97 9.05
CA GLY A 338 -8.85 -20.60 9.61
C GLY A 338 -9.30 -19.17 9.31
N LEU A 339 -8.65 -18.43 8.42
CA LEU A 339 -9.14 -17.10 8.04
C LEU A 339 -10.43 -17.20 7.20
N SER A 340 -11.40 -16.37 7.56
CA SER A 340 -12.61 -16.08 6.78
C SER A 340 -12.29 -15.26 5.53
N ASP A 341 -13.25 -15.16 4.60
CA ASP A 341 -13.09 -14.34 3.38
C ASP A 341 -12.82 -12.88 3.72
N LEU A 342 -13.45 -12.37 4.78
CA LEU A 342 -13.27 -11.00 5.22
C LEU A 342 -11.85 -10.77 5.78
N GLU A 343 -11.30 -11.72 6.53
CA GLU A 343 -9.93 -11.63 7.06
C GLU A 343 -8.87 -11.75 5.95
N ILE A 344 -9.12 -12.59 4.94
CA ILE A 344 -8.26 -12.67 3.75
C ILE A 344 -8.32 -11.37 2.96
N LEU A 345 -9.53 -10.83 2.74
CA LEU A 345 -9.72 -9.54 2.07
C LEU A 345 -9.02 -8.40 2.83
N ASP A 346 -9.09 -8.39 4.16
CA ASP A 346 -8.38 -7.40 4.99
C ASP A 346 -6.86 -7.55 4.90
N THR A 347 -6.34 -8.79 4.80
CA THR A 347 -4.91 -9.05 4.57
C THR A 347 -4.47 -8.44 3.24
N VAL A 348 -5.26 -8.67 2.17
CA VAL A 348 -5.03 -8.08 0.83
C VAL A 348 -5.04 -6.56 0.92
N HIS A 349 -6.03 -5.95 1.57
CA HIS A 349 -6.14 -4.50 1.69
C HIS A 349 -4.99 -3.89 2.50
N ALA A 350 -4.58 -4.51 3.60
CA ALA A 350 -3.44 -4.05 4.39
C ALA A 350 -2.15 -4.09 3.56
N ALA A 351 -1.86 -5.21 2.89
CA ALA A 351 -0.69 -5.32 2.03
C ALA A 351 -0.70 -4.30 0.87
N ALA A 352 -1.85 -4.14 0.21
CA ALA A 352 -2.02 -3.20 -0.90
C ALA A 352 -1.83 -1.74 -0.44
N LEU A 353 -2.44 -1.34 0.69
CA LEU A 353 -2.37 0.02 1.21
C LEU A 353 -0.92 0.41 1.54
N PHE A 354 -0.13 -0.54 2.03
CA PHE A 354 1.28 -0.29 2.35
C PHE A 354 2.19 -0.28 1.13
N ALA A 355 1.79 -0.94 0.04
CA ALA A 355 2.44 -0.72 -1.25
C ALA A 355 2.29 0.74 -1.72
N TRP A 356 1.16 1.40 -1.45
CA TRP A 356 1.01 2.84 -1.70
C TRP A 356 1.81 3.67 -0.70
N ALA A 357 1.63 3.45 0.61
CA ALA A 357 2.30 4.23 1.64
C ALA A 357 3.84 4.20 1.51
N ASN A 358 4.45 3.03 1.31
CA ASN A 358 5.90 2.91 1.19
C ASN A 358 6.44 3.69 -0.01
N ARG A 359 5.73 3.71 -1.15
CA ARG A 359 6.14 4.47 -2.33
C ARG A 359 6.21 5.97 -2.03
N LEU A 360 5.26 6.52 -1.27
CA LEU A 360 5.35 7.93 -0.86
C LEU A 360 6.51 8.16 0.11
N MET A 361 6.64 7.31 1.13
CA MET A 361 7.61 7.48 2.21
C MET A 361 9.06 7.34 1.75
N LEU A 362 9.33 6.46 0.78
CA LEU A 362 10.66 6.23 0.24
C LEU A 362 11.09 7.24 -0.82
N ASN A 363 10.12 7.84 -1.53
CA ASN A 363 10.42 8.57 -2.76
C ASN A 363 10.17 10.06 -2.65
N LEU A 364 9.60 10.54 -1.54
CA LEU A 364 9.36 11.97 -1.29
C LEU A 364 10.20 12.53 -0.13
N GLY A 365 10.99 11.69 0.54
CA GLY A 365 11.70 12.03 1.75
C GLY A 365 12.42 10.82 2.34
N GLU A 366 12.92 10.98 3.57
CA GLU A 366 13.67 9.92 4.25
C GLU A 366 13.34 9.83 5.74
N ALA A 367 13.60 8.66 6.31
CA ALA A 367 13.53 8.46 7.75
C ALA A 367 14.67 9.22 8.44
N VAL A 368 14.36 9.89 9.56
CA VAL A 368 15.32 10.57 10.41
C VAL A 368 15.42 9.80 11.72
N HIS A 369 16.61 9.28 12.01
CA HIS A 369 16.86 8.57 13.27
C HIS A 369 17.02 9.56 14.44
N PRO A 370 16.57 9.19 15.65
CA PRO A 370 16.66 10.03 16.84
C PRO A 370 18.10 10.34 17.27
#